data_AF-A0A1V3PTA1-F1
#
_entry.id   AF-A0A1V3PTA1-F1
#
_cell.length_a   1.000
_cell.length_b   1.000
_cell.length_c   1.000
_cell.angle_alpha   90.00
_cell.angle_beta   90.00
_cell.angle_gamma   90.00
#
_symmetry.space_group_name_H-M   'P 1'
#
loop_
_entity.id
_entity.type
_entity.pdbx_description
1 polymer ?
#
loop_
_entity_poly.entity_id
_entity_poly.type
_entity_poly.pdbx_seq_one_letter_code
_entity_poly.pdbx_strand_id
1 'polypeptide(L)'
;MIEVESPSGGFLPDGRVIILFERHVFWEQLVAAGIDPSTVNLPESILSQQRGGYIGGAAEYARLAQAAAIHQEAAYAACSWGRFQIMGYHAISLGYTNAVAMAAVFAKGEAVHLAAFVSFVQLDADLLKALRARKWATFAKIYNGPAYTANLYDTKLASAYARYSAALSTTTEAA
;
A
#
# COMPACT_ATOMS: atom_id res chain seq x y z
N MET A 1 1.59 14.35 3.28
CA MET A 1 1.86 12.91 3.08
C MET A 1 0.88 12.07 3.90
N ILE A 2 0.94 12.07 5.24
CA ILE A 2 0.00 11.34 6.12
C ILE A 2 -1.48 11.63 5.82
N GLU A 3 -1.82 12.90 5.60
CA GLU A 3 -3.20 13.34 5.34
C GLU A 3 -3.70 13.05 3.91
N VAL A 4 -2.78 12.78 2.99
CA VAL A 4 -3.04 12.66 1.54
C VAL A 4 -3.26 11.22 1.15
N GLU A 5 -2.50 10.33 1.78
CA GLU A 5 -2.51 8.89 1.53
C GLU A 5 -3.63 8.17 2.31
N SER A 6 -4.24 8.80 3.34
CA SER A 6 -5.29 8.17 4.16
C SER A 6 -6.13 9.17 4.97
N PRO A 7 -7.25 9.68 4.43
CA PRO A 7 -8.19 10.49 5.22
C PRO A 7 -8.91 9.69 6.33
N SER A 8 -8.90 8.35 6.26
CA SER A 8 -9.66 7.45 7.14
C SER A 8 -8.81 6.67 8.16
N GLY A 9 -7.51 6.92 8.24
CA GLY A 9 -6.58 6.11 9.05
C GLY A 9 -6.08 4.86 8.34
N GLY A 10 -5.34 4.01 9.04
CA GLY A 10 -4.82 2.73 8.57
C GLY A 10 -5.69 1.53 8.96
N PHE A 11 -6.84 1.77 9.60
CA PHE A 11 -7.74 0.75 10.13
C PHE A 11 -9.19 1.01 9.71
N LEU A 12 -9.93 -0.07 9.47
CA LEU A 12 -11.38 -0.07 9.29
C LEU A 12 -12.08 0.16 10.64
N PRO A 13 -13.38 0.54 10.65
CA PRO A 13 -14.15 0.70 11.89
C PRO A 13 -14.20 -0.56 12.77
N ASP A 14 -14.02 -1.75 12.18
CA ASP A 14 -13.99 -3.03 12.89
C ASP A 14 -12.61 -3.40 13.46
N GLY A 15 -11.63 -2.49 13.36
CA GLY A 15 -10.28 -2.67 13.91
C GLY A 15 -9.31 -3.44 13.01
N ARG A 16 -9.75 -3.94 11.85
CA ARG A 16 -8.85 -4.57 10.88
C ARG A 16 -8.05 -3.53 10.11
N VAL A 17 -6.83 -3.88 9.69
CA VAL A 17 -6.00 -3.01 8.84
C VAL A 17 -6.73 -2.73 7.52
N ILE A 18 -6.70 -1.50 7.00
CA ILE A 18 -7.22 -1.23 5.64
C ILE A 18 -6.38 -1.99 4.63
N ILE A 19 -7.03 -2.68 3.71
CA ILE A 19 -6.38 -3.44 2.65
C ILE A 19 -7.02 -3.16 1.30
N LEU A 20 -6.26 -3.39 0.23
CA LEU A 20 -6.78 -3.55 -1.12
C LEU A 20 -6.14 -4.80 -1.74
N PHE A 21 -6.97 -5.73 -2.20
CA PHE A 21 -6.50 -6.96 -2.82
C PHE A 21 -6.39 -6.81 -4.35
N GLU A 22 -5.24 -7.14 -4.90
CA GLU A 22 -4.91 -6.97 -6.31
C GLU A 22 -4.94 -8.32 -7.06
N ARG A 23 -6.07 -8.65 -7.69
CA ARG A 23 -6.30 -9.94 -8.38
C ARG A 23 -5.25 -10.31 -9.45
N HIS A 24 -4.67 -9.30 -10.09
CA HIS A 24 -3.62 -9.46 -11.10
C HIS A 24 -2.25 -9.69 -10.48
N VAL A 25 -1.96 -9.07 -9.34
CA VAL A 25 -0.76 -9.39 -8.58
C VAL A 25 -0.89 -10.80 -8.01
N PHE A 26 -2.08 -11.25 -7.60
CA PHE A 26 -2.25 -12.63 -7.13
C PHE A 26 -1.94 -13.66 -8.22
N TRP A 27 -2.35 -13.38 -9.47
CA TRP A 27 -1.93 -14.18 -10.62
C TRP A 27 -0.40 -14.26 -10.72
N GLU A 28 0.29 -13.12 -10.68
CA GLU A 28 1.76 -13.06 -10.76
C GLU A 28 2.44 -13.80 -9.59
N GLN A 29 1.91 -13.67 -8.37
CA GLN A 29 2.46 -14.32 -7.18
C GLN A 29 2.26 -15.84 -7.20
N LEU A 30 1.15 -16.34 -7.77
CA LEU A 30 0.97 -17.78 -8.01
C LEU A 30 2.00 -18.32 -9.00
N VAL A 31 2.23 -17.61 -10.11
CA VAL A 31 3.28 -17.96 -11.08
C VAL A 31 4.65 -18.00 -10.41
N ALA A 32 4.97 -16.98 -9.60
CA ALA A 32 6.23 -16.92 -8.85
C ALA A 32 6.38 -18.07 -7.84
N ALA A 33 5.27 -18.58 -7.31
CA ALA A 33 5.23 -19.75 -6.43
C ALA A 33 5.23 -21.09 -7.20
N GLY A 34 5.32 -21.08 -8.53
CA GLY A 34 5.31 -22.29 -9.36
C GLY A 34 3.93 -22.92 -9.54
N ILE A 35 2.86 -22.17 -9.26
CA ILE A 35 1.47 -22.60 -9.46
C ILE A 35 0.95 -21.99 -10.76
N ASP A 36 0.44 -22.83 -11.66
CA ASP A 36 -0.24 -22.35 -12.87
C ASP A 36 -1.62 -21.77 -12.52
N PRO A 37 -1.82 -20.44 -12.60
CA PRO A 37 -3.08 -19.83 -12.20
C PRO A 37 -4.25 -20.24 -13.09
N SER A 38 -4.00 -20.70 -14.33
CA SER A 38 -5.06 -21.15 -15.24
C SER A 38 -5.76 -22.43 -14.75
N THR A 39 -5.12 -23.16 -13.83
CA THR A 39 -5.68 -24.37 -13.22
C THR A 39 -6.47 -24.11 -11.94
N VAL A 40 -6.43 -22.88 -11.42
CA VAL A 40 -7.10 -22.50 -10.17
C VAL A 40 -8.53 -22.05 -10.48
N ASN A 41 -9.51 -22.78 -9.95
CA ASN A 41 -10.92 -22.46 -10.12
C ASN A 41 -11.38 -21.38 -9.12
N LEU A 42 -11.14 -20.11 -9.46
CA LEU A 42 -11.61 -18.93 -8.73
C LEU A 42 -12.36 -17.98 -9.67
N PRO A 43 -13.33 -17.18 -9.15
CA PRO A 43 -14.00 -16.18 -9.96
C PRO A 43 -13.04 -15.08 -10.37
N GLU A 44 -13.33 -14.41 -11.49
CA GLU A 44 -12.50 -13.34 -12.05
C GLU A 44 -12.35 -12.15 -11.09
N SER A 45 -13.24 -11.98 -10.11
CA SER A 45 -13.11 -10.97 -9.06
C SER A 45 -11.91 -11.23 -8.13
N ILE A 46 -11.37 -12.44 -8.09
CA ILE A 46 -10.25 -12.87 -7.23
C ILE A 46 -8.99 -13.19 -8.04
N LEU A 47 -9.14 -13.78 -9.23
CA LEU A 47 -8.00 -14.19 -10.06
C LEU A 47 -8.22 -13.74 -11.51
N SER A 48 -7.39 -12.81 -11.99
CA SER A 48 -7.44 -12.31 -13.37
C SER A 48 -6.12 -11.62 -13.70
N GLN A 49 -5.65 -11.71 -14.93
CA GLN A 49 -4.49 -10.93 -15.39
C GLN A 49 -4.78 -9.42 -15.47
N GLN A 50 -6.05 -9.03 -15.45
CA GLN A 50 -6.47 -7.64 -15.53
C GLN A 50 -6.67 -7.02 -14.14
N ARG A 51 -6.33 -5.75 -14.00
CA ARG A 51 -6.60 -4.97 -12.78
C ARG A 51 -8.10 -4.86 -12.50
N GLY A 52 -8.48 -4.60 -11.25
CA GLY A 52 -9.87 -4.37 -10.87
C GLY A 52 -10.49 -5.45 -10.00
N GLY A 53 -11.83 -5.55 -10.04
CA GLY A 53 -12.61 -6.41 -9.16
C GLY A 53 -12.68 -5.92 -7.71
N TYR A 54 -12.29 -4.67 -7.45
CA TYR A 54 -12.29 -4.07 -6.12
C TYR A 54 -13.72 -3.89 -5.61
N ILE A 55 -13.92 -4.22 -4.34
CA ILE A 55 -15.18 -3.97 -3.62
C ILE A 55 -14.95 -2.85 -2.60
N GLY A 56 -13.77 -2.84 -1.97
CA GLY A 56 -13.38 -1.84 -0.98
C GLY A 56 -13.85 -2.15 0.44
N GLY A 57 -13.22 -1.47 1.41
CA GLY A 57 -13.56 -1.59 2.83
C GLY A 57 -13.42 -3.01 3.37
N ALA A 58 -14.33 -3.39 4.27
CA ALA A 58 -14.35 -4.69 4.94
C ALA A 58 -14.49 -5.88 3.98
N ALA A 59 -15.05 -5.69 2.78
CA ALA A 59 -15.28 -6.74 1.81
C ALA A 59 -14.00 -7.23 1.12
N GLU A 60 -12.92 -6.43 1.12
CA GLU A 60 -11.62 -6.85 0.61
C GLU A 60 -11.05 -8.05 1.38
N TYR A 61 -11.38 -8.19 2.66
CA TYR A 61 -10.97 -9.36 3.46
C TYR A 61 -11.65 -10.65 2.99
N ALA A 62 -12.86 -10.59 2.44
CA ALA A 62 -13.51 -11.76 1.86
C ALA A 62 -12.82 -12.18 0.55
N ARG A 63 -12.27 -11.21 -0.20
CA ARG A 63 -11.46 -11.50 -1.39
C ARG A 63 -10.12 -12.13 -1.01
N LEU A 64 -9.44 -11.52 -0.03
CA LEU A 64 -8.19 -12.05 0.51
C LEU A 64 -8.36 -13.47 1.07
N ALA A 65 -9.44 -13.74 1.81
CA ALA A 65 -9.70 -15.07 2.38
C ALA A 65 -9.87 -16.15 1.30
N GLN A 66 -10.57 -15.84 0.20
CA GLN A 66 -10.72 -16.76 -0.94
C GLN A 66 -9.38 -17.05 -1.61
N ALA A 67 -8.56 -16.02 -1.86
CA ALA A 67 -7.23 -16.20 -2.43
C ALA A 67 -6.29 -16.96 -1.49
N ALA A 68 -6.33 -16.66 -0.18
CA ALA A 68 -5.48 -17.29 0.82
C ALA A 68 -5.81 -18.79 1.02
N ALA A 69 -7.03 -19.21 0.70
CA ALA A 69 -7.40 -20.64 0.66
C ALA A 69 -6.67 -21.42 -0.45
N ILE A 70 -6.22 -20.74 -1.51
CA ILE A 70 -5.39 -21.35 -2.57
C ILE A 70 -3.92 -21.31 -2.17
N HIS A 71 -3.42 -20.12 -1.84
CA HIS A 71 -2.03 -19.96 -1.45
C HIS A 71 -1.85 -18.71 -0.58
N GLN A 72 -1.72 -18.91 0.73
CA GLN A 72 -1.73 -17.83 1.72
C GLN A 72 -0.67 -16.77 1.46
N GLU A 73 0.60 -17.14 1.28
CA GLU A 73 1.68 -16.17 1.14
C GLU A 73 1.50 -15.29 -0.12
N ALA A 74 1.30 -15.92 -1.28
CA ALA A 74 0.95 -15.23 -2.53
C ALA A 74 -0.26 -14.29 -2.39
N ALA A 75 -1.31 -14.70 -1.68
CA ALA A 75 -2.50 -13.86 -1.47
C ALA A 75 -2.19 -12.62 -0.63
N TYR A 76 -1.39 -12.77 0.43
CA TYR A 76 -0.97 -11.66 1.29
C TYR A 76 0.04 -10.75 0.57
N ALA A 77 0.91 -11.32 -0.27
CA ALA A 77 1.84 -10.59 -1.11
C ALA A 77 1.11 -9.74 -2.17
N ALA A 78 -0.02 -10.23 -2.67
CA ALA A 78 -0.90 -9.55 -3.60
C ALA A 78 -1.84 -8.51 -2.97
N CYS A 79 -1.63 -8.18 -1.70
CA CYS A 79 -2.46 -7.23 -0.98
C CYS A 79 -1.63 -6.00 -0.58
N SER A 80 -2.18 -4.80 -0.72
CA SER A 80 -1.62 -3.60 -0.08
C SER A 80 -2.17 -3.47 1.33
N TRP A 81 -1.32 -2.98 2.25
CA TRP A 81 -1.62 -2.95 3.67
C TRP A 81 -1.50 -1.54 4.27
N GLY A 82 -2.46 -1.23 5.14
CA GLY A 82 -2.42 -0.10 6.06
C GLY A 82 -2.49 1.25 5.40
N ARG A 83 -2.12 2.27 6.17
CA ARG A 83 -2.29 3.68 5.82
C ARG A 83 -1.62 4.10 4.50
N PHE A 84 -0.47 3.51 4.20
CA PHE A 84 0.32 3.87 3.03
C PHE A 84 0.17 2.87 1.88
N GLN A 85 -0.72 1.88 2.04
CA GLN A 85 -1.02 0.87 1.03
C GLN A 85 0.25 0.21 0.47
N ILE A 86 1.17 -0.20 1.37
CA ILE A 86 2.41 -0.87 0.97
C ILE A 86 2.07 -2.30 0.53
N MET A 87 2.50 -2.69 -0.66
CA MET A 87 2.27 -4.03 -1.20
C MET A 87 3.02 -5.11 -0.40
N GLY A 88 2.33 -6.22 -0.11
CA GLY A 88 2.88 -7.33 0.66
C GLY A 88 4.06 -8.02 -0.01
N TYR A 89 4.16 -8.01 -1.34
CA TYR A 89 5.32 -8.57 -2.04
C TYR A 89 6.64 -7.83 -1.74
N HIS A 90 6.59 -6.62 -1.14
CA HIS A 90 7.78 -5.93 -0.64
C HIS A 90 8.25 -6.43 0.74
N ALA A 91 7.54 -7.36 1.38
CA ALA A 91 7.82 -7.79 2.74
C ALA A 91 9.30 -8.16 2.98
N ILE A 92 9.87 -9.02 2.11
CA ILE A 92 11.26 -9.46 2.23
C ILE A 92 12.22 -8.29 2.06
N SER A 93 12.03 -7.44 1.04
CA SER A 93 12.86 -6.25 0.82
C SER A 93 12.81 -5.26 1.98
N LEU A 94 11.69 -5.23 2.71
CA LEU A 94 11.48 -4.41 3.89
C LEU A 94 11.96 -5.07 5.20
N GLY A 95 12.57 -6.26 5.12
CA GLY A 95 13.12 -6.97 6.27
C GLY A 95 12.12 -7.80 7.08
N TYR A 96 10.91 -8.02 6.57
CA TYR A 96 9.97 -8.98 7.14
C TYR A 96 10.26 -10.38 6.61
N THR A 97 9.93 -11.41 7.40
CA THR A 97 10.12 -12.81 6.99
C THR A 97 9.32 -13.16 5.72
N ASN A 98 8.09 -12.67 5.63
CA ASN A 98 7.17 -12.88 4.52
C ASN A 98 5.97 -11.91 4.61
N ALA A 99 5.07 -11.92 3.62
CA ALA A 99 3.92 -11.03 3.55
C ALA A 99 2.91 -11.26 4.69
N VAL A 100 2.72 -12.51 5.12
CA VAL A 100 1.87 -12.83 6.29
C VAL A 100 2.41 -12.18 7.56
N ALA A 101 3.73 -12.25 7.80
CA ALA A 101 4.39 -11.63 8.94
C ALA A 101 4.29 -10.10 8.88
N MET A 102 4.45 -9.50 7.70
CA MET A 102 4.24 -8.07 7.50
C MET A 102 2.81 -7.66 7.89
N ALA A 103 1.79 -8.39 7.43
CA ALA A 103 0.39 -8.11 7.78
C ALA A 103 0.14 -8.20 9.29
N ALA A 104 0.70 -9.21 9.96
CA ALA A 104 0.60 -9.37 11.40
C ALA A 104 1.29 -8.23 12.18
N VAL A 105 2.41 -7.70 11.68
CA VAL A 105 3.04 -6.51 12.24
C VAL A 105 2.14 -5.30 12.04
N PHE A 106 1.60 -5.08 10.83
CA PHE A 106 0.74 -3.95 10.50
C PHE A 106 -0.51 -3.87 11.40
N ALA A 107 -1.02 -5.01 11.87
CA ALA A 107 -2.13 -5.05 12.83
C ALA A 107 -1.82 -4.40 14.19
N LYS A 108 -0.54 -4.13 14.51
CA LYS A 108 -0.12 -3.55 15.80
C LYS A 108 -0.32 -2.04 15.92
N GLY A 109 -0.52 -1.31 14.81
CA GLY A 109 -0.82 0.12 14.84
C GLY A 109 -0.29 0.93 13.66
N GLU A 110 -0.68 2.19 13.56
CA GLU A 110 -0.25 3.04 12.44
C GLU A 110 1.23 3.43 12.48
N ALA A 111 1.86 3.39 13.66
CA ALA A 111 3.29 3.66 13.82
C ALA A 111 4.14 2.70 12.97
N VAL A 112 3.75 1.43 12.87
CA VAL A 112 4.46 0.46 12.02
C VAL A 112 4.14 0.66 10.54
N HIS A 113 2.95 1.16 10.17
CA HIS A 113 2.65 1.52 8.78
C HIS A 113 3.59 2.63 8.32
N LEU A 114 3.81 3.64 9.18
CA LEU A 114 4.73 4.74 8.91
C LEU A 114 6.18 4.25 8.82
N ALA A 115 6.63 3.41 9.74
CA ALA A 115 7.99 2.86 9.70
C ALA A 115 8.25 2.04 8.42
N ALA A 116 7.27 1.23 7.99
CA ALA A 116 7.35 0.48 6.75
C ALA A 116 7.40 1.40 5.52
N PHE A 117 6.57 2.46 5.49
CA PHE A 117 6.60 3.46 4.43
C PHE A 117 7.95 4.18 4.35
N VAL A 118 8.52 4.60 5.49
CA VAL A 118 9.85 5.24 5.52
C VAL A 118 10.91 4.30 4.98
N SER A 119 10.88 3.03 5.39
CA SER A 119 11.82 2.00 4.90
C SER A 119 11.66 1.79 3.40
N PHE A 120 10.43 1.70 2.91
CA PHE A 120 10.12 1.58 1.49
C PHE A 120 10.68 2.75 0.67
N VAL A 121 10.49 3.98 1.14
CA VAL A 121 11.05 5.19 0.52
C VAL A 121 12.58 5.14 0.47
N GLN A 122 13.22 4.60 1.51
CA GLN A 122 14.68 4.51 1.59
C GLN A 122 15.27 3.45 0.66
N LEU A 123 14.50 2.42 0.29
CA LEU A 123 14.95 1.39 -0.66
C LEU A 123 15.04 1.90 -2.10
N ASP A 124 14.33 2.97 -2.45
CA ASP A 124 14.34 3.57 -3.78
C ASP A 124 15.02 4.95 -3.74
N ALA A 125 16.24 5.03 -4.29
CA ALA A 125 17.04 6.24 -4.30
C ALA A 125 16.38 7.40 -5.06
N ASP A 126 15.62 7.11 -6.13
CA ASP A 126 14.92 8.11 -6.91
C ASP A 126 13.67 8.61 -6.18
N LEU A 127 12.96 7.71 -5.51
CA LEU A 127 11.82 8.06 -4.65
C LEU A 127 12.28 8.94 -3.47
N LEU A 128 13.37 8.55 -2.80
CA LEU A 128 13.98 9.34 -1.72
C LEU A 128 14.45 10.72 -2.21
N LYS A 129 15.10 10.78 -3.36
CA LYS A 129 15.56 12.04 -3.97
C LYS A 129 14.39 12.94 -4.34
N ALA A 130 13.34 12.38 -4.95
CA ALA A 130 12.14 13.12 -5.31
C ALA A 130 11.44 13.69 -4.06
N LEU A 131 11.35 12.89 -2.99
CA LEU A 131 10.77 13.33 -1.72
C LEU A 131 11.59 14.46 -1.08
N ARG A 132 12.91 14.28 -0.95
CA ARG A 132 13.82 15.29 -0.37
C ARG A 132 13.80 16.60 -1.16
N ALA A 133 13.77 16.51 -2.49
CA ALA A 133 13.69 17.65 -3.39
C ALA A 133 12.27 18.22 -3.56
N ARG A 134 11.27 17.69 -2.83
CA ARG A 134 9.87 18.12 -2.87
C ARG A 134 9.27 18.08 -4.29
N LYS A 135 9.75 17.15 -5.13
CA LYS A 135 9.27 16.94 -6.49
C LYS A 135 8.01 16.07 -6.47
N TRP A 136 6.89 16.63 -6.01
CA TRP A 136 5.66 15.89 -5.73
C TRP A 136 5.12 15.10 -6.91
N ALA A 137 5.15 15.68 -8.12
CA ALA A 137 4.76 14.97 -9.35
C ALA A 137 5.68 13.78 -9.66
N THR A 138 6.99 13.95 -9.50
CA THR A 138 7.97 12.86 -9.68
C THR A 138 7.76 11.77 -8.64
N PHE A 139 7.62 12.15 -7.37
CA PHE A 139 7.36 11.21 -6.28
C PHE A 139 6.06 10.43 -6.52
N ALA A 140 4.97 11.11 -6.83
CA ALA A 140 3.68 10.49 -7.06
C ALA A 140 3.70 9.57 -8.28
N LYS A 141 4.43 9.91 -9.35
CA LYS A 141 4.61 9.05 -10.52
C LYS A 141 5.36 7.76 -10.20
N ILE A 142 6.42 7.83 -9.40
CA ILE A 142 7.21 6.64 -9.03
C ILE A 142 6.39 5.78 -8.06
N TYR A 143 5.76 6.39 -7.05
CA TYR A 143 5.02 5.69 -5.99
C TYR A 143 3.69 5.10 -6.47
N ASN A 144 2.86 5.88 -7.18
CA ASN A 144 1.50 5.50 -7.59
C ASN A 144 1.41 5.05 -9.06
N GLY A 145 2.53 5.07 -9.78
CA GLY A 145 2.60 4.74 -11.19
C GLY A 145 2.15 5.86 -12.15
N PRO A 146 2.12 5.58 -13.46
CA PRO A 146 1.91 6.60 -14.50
C PRO A 146 0.52 7.27 -14.46
N ALA A 147 -0.47 6.65 -13.83
CA ALA A 147 -1.82 7.19 -13.67
C ALA A 147 -2.02 8.06 -12.40
N TYR A 148 -0.94 8.44 -11.71
CA TYR A 148 -1.01 9.18 -10.43
C TYR A 148 -1.82 10.49 -10.49
N THR A 149 -1.86 11.15 -11.65
CA THR A 149 -2.59 12.41 -11.85
C THR A 149 -4.09 12.25 -11.71
N ALA A 150 -4.64 11.07 -12.03
CA ALA A 150 -6.07 10.78 -11.93
C ALA A 150 -6.59 10.88 -10.48
N ASN A 151 -5.72 10.65 -9.49
CA ASN A 151 -6.06 10.70 -8.06
C ASN A 151 -5.49 11.94 -7.34
N LEU A 152 -4.93 12.89 -8.09
CA LEU A 152 -4.41 14.18 -7.59
C LEU A 152 -3.35 14.01 -6.48
N TYR A 153 -2.55 12.94 -6.54
CA TYR A 153 -1.57 12.63 -5.48
C TYR A 153 -0.51 13.73 -5.32
N ASP A 154 -0.06 14.32 -6.43
CA ASP A 154 0.90 15.40 -6.46
C ASP A 154 0.41 16.67 -5.75
N THR A 155 -0.80 17.10 -6.08
CA THR A 155 -1.46 18.31 -5.53
C THR A 155 -1.83 18.12 -4.08
N LYS A 156 -2.29 16.93 -3.69
CA LYS A 156 -2.55 16.59 -2.29
C LYS A 156 -1.24 16.60 -1.48
N LEU A 157 -0.16 15.95 -1.96
CA LEU A 157 1.15 15.93 -1.27
C LEU A 157 1.71 17.34 -1.06
N ALA A 158 1.64 18.19 -2.08
CA ALA A 158 2.05 19.59 -2.02
C ALA A 158 1.23 20.37 -0.98
N SER A 159 -0.10 20.25 -1.01
CA SER A 159 -1.02 20.94 -0.09
C SER A 159 -0.80 20.54 1.36
N ALA A 160 -0.58 19.24 1.62
CA ALA A 160 -0.25 18.78 2.96
C ALA A 160 1.10 19.32 3.45
N TYR A 161 2.13 19.32 2.59
CA TYR A 161 3.43 19.88 2.95
C TYR A 161 3.35 21.38 3.30
N ALA A 162 2.61 22.16 2.51
CA ALA A 162 2.40 23.58 2.76
C ALA A 162 1.73 23.85 4.11
N ARG A 163 0.67 23.09 4.44
CA ARG A 163 -0.03 23.23 5.73
C ARG A 163 0.85 22.91 6.93
N TYR A 164 1.60 21.80 6.89
CA TYR A 164 2.49 21.45 8.01
C TYR A 164 3.68 22.39 8.14
N SER A 165 4.22 22.89 7.03
CA SER A 165 5.30 23.89 7.07
C SER A 165 4.82 25.20 7.72
N ALA A 166 3.62 25.66 7.36
CA ALA A 166 3.02 26.85 7.98
C ALA A 166 2.77 26.65 9.49
N ALA A 167 2.24 25.50 9.91
CA ALA A 167 1.98 25.19 11.31
C ALA A 167 3.25 25.09 12.17
N LEU A 168 4.35 24.59 11.60
CA LEU A 168 5.65 24.55 12.27
C LEU A 168 6.25 25.95 12.42
N SER A 169 6.11 26.83 11.41
CA SER A 169 6.56 28.22 11.50
C SER A 169 5.80 29.00 12.59
N THR A 170 4.48 28.84 12.69
CA THR A 170 3.67 29.53 13.72
C THR A 170 3.95 29.05 15.14
N THR A 171 4.44 27.81 15.31
CA THR A 171 4.78 27.28 16.64
C THR A 171 6.17 27.73 17.09
N THR A 172 7.05 28.08 16.14
CA THR A 172 8.43 28.53 16.43
C THR A 172 8.50 30.01 16.76
N GLU A 173 7.54 30.83 16.28
CA GLU A 173 7.42 32.25 16.64
C GLU A 173 6.68 32.50 17.97
N ALA A 174 6.09 31.46 18.57
CA ALA A 174 5.31 31.54 19.81
C ALA A 174 6.03 30.97 21.06
N ALA A 175 7.33 30.67 20.95
CA ALA A 175 8.20 30.18 22.02
C ALA A 175 9.34 31.17 22.30
#